data_AF-A0A402DQC4-F1
#
_entry.id   AF-A0A402DQC4-F1
#
_cell.length_a   1.000
_cell.length_b   1.000
_cell.length_c   1.000
_cell.angle_alpha   90.00
_cell.angle_beta   90.00
_cell.angle_gamma   90.00
#
_symmetry.space_group_name_H-M   'P 1'
#
loop_
_entity.id
_entity.type
_entity.pdbx_description
1 polymer ?
#
loop_
_entity_poly.entity_id
_entity_poly.type
_entity_poly.pdbx_seq_one_letter_code
_entity_poly.pdbx_strand_id
1 'polypeptide(L)'
;MAMRRRWLIVGVAGVAVASSLVIVSSQSRAVNIPAQGPWTVRIATDPSSARNCAADEAVEAAIQTASAPSAGGSFRLADDATRSDVERVVDCVTESIASSLVSVVAAID
;
A
#
# COMPACT_ATOMS: atom_id res chain seq x y z
N MET A 1 28.68 -63.55 -19.01
CA MET A 1 28.04 -63.63 -17.68
C MET A 1 27.59 -62.23 -17.29
N ALA A 2 26.30 -62.07 -17.02
CA ALA A 2 25.69 -60.82 -16.59
C ALA A 2 25.93 -60.58 -15.10
N MET A 3 26.21 -59.35 -14.67
CA MET A 3 25.81 -58.91 -13.34
C MET A 3 25.53 -57.41 -13.28
N ARG A 4 24.31 -57.13 -12.83
CA ARG A 4 23.67 -55.84 -12.58
C ARG A 4 24.19 -55.24 -11.28
N ARG A 5 24.23 -53.90 -11.17
CA ARG A 5 23.68 -53.09 -10.06
C ARG A 5 24.14 -51.62 -10.22
N ARG A 6 23.25 -50.66 -10.48
CA ARG A 6 22.21 -50.03 -9.63
C ARG A 6 22.75 -48.86 -8.78
N TRP A 7 22.39 -47.65 -9.22
CA TRP A 7 22.08 -46.41 -8.50
C TRP A 7 23.19 -45.68 -7.72
N LEU A 8 23.30 -44.36 -7.96
CA LEU A 8 22.87 -43.35 -6.99
C LEU A 8 22.62 -42.00 -7.70
N ILE A 9 21.35 -41.60 -7.73
CA ILE A 9 20.90 -40.25 -8.04
C ILE A 9 21.29 -39.38 -6.85
N VAL A 10 22.13 -38.37 -7.07
CA VAL A 10 22.33 -37.29 -6.09
C VAL A 10 21.41 -36.16 -6.51
N GLY A 11 20.30 -36.04 -5.78
CA GLY A 11 19.29 -35.02 -5.98
C GLY A 11 19.87 -33.63 -5.68
N VAL A 12 19.75 -32.73 -6.66
CA VAL A 12 19.96 -31.30 -6.44
C VAL A 12 18.70 -30.79 -5.76
N ALA A 13 18.84 -30.44 -4.48
CA ALA A 13 17.80 -29.77 -3.71
C ALA A 13 17.59 -28.36 -4.28
N GLY A 14 16.60 -28.21 -5.15
CA GLY A 14 16.09 -26.91 -5.55
C GLY A 14 15.34 -26.30 -4.38
N VAL A 15 15.92 -25.27 -3.77
CA VAL A 15 15.24 -24.43 -2.78
C VAL A 15 14.14 -23.66 -3.51
N ALA A 16 12.93 -24.22 -3.51
CA ALA A 16 11.75 -23.51 -3.94
C ALA A 16 11.42 -22.48 -2.85
N VAL A 17 11.85 -21.24 -3.07
CA VAL A 17 11.41 -20.09 -2.26
C VAL A 17 9.95 -19.86 -2.63
N ALA A 18 9.05 -20.53 -1.89
CA ALA A 18 7.62 -20.31 -1.97
C ALA A 18 7.36 -18.88 -1.49
N SER A 19 7.33 -17.95 -2.43
CA SER A 19 6.96 -16.57 -2.18
C SER A 19 5.48 -16.57 -1.82
N SER A 20 5.19 -16.45 -0.54
CA SER A 20 3.83 -16.31 -0.02
C SER A 20 3.21 -15.07 -0.64
N LEU A 21 2.34 -15.25 -1.64
CA LEU A 21 1.44 -14.21 -2.10
C LEU A 21 0.45 -13.96 -0.97
N VAL A 22 0.73 -12.95 -0.15
CA VAL A 22 -0.25 -12.42 0.80
C VAL A 22 -1.33 -11.76 -0.05
N ILE A 23 -2.41 -12.48 -0.29
CA ILE A 23 -3.64 -11.92 -0.87
C ILE A 23 -4.24 -11.06 0.24
N VAL A 24 -3.83 -9.80 0.32
CA VAL A 24 -4.52 -8.78 1.10
C VAL A 24 -5.85 -8.57 0.39
N SER A 25 -6.90 -9.18 0.92
CA SER A 25 -8.26 -8.94 0.47
C SER A 25 -8.64 -7.52 0.88
N SER A 26 -8.73 -6.62 -0.10
CA SER A 26 -9.16 -5.23 0.02
C SER A 26 -10.61 -5.17 0.50
N GLN A 27 -10.85 -5.43 1.78
CA GLN A 27 -12.10 -5.09 2.45
C GLN A 27 -12.08 -3.61 2.79
N SER A 28 -11.98 -2.77 1.76
CA SER A 28 -12.04 -1.32 1.84
C SER A 28 -13.48 -0.91 2.13
N ARG A 29 -13.91 -1.00 3.40
CA ARG A 29 -15.15 -0.35 3.82
C ARG A 29 -14.90 1.15 4.00
N ALA A 30 -15.62 1.92 3.17
CA ALA A 30 -16.11 3.29 3.38
C ALA A 30 -15.29 4.49 2.89
N VAL A 31 -14.15 4.33 2.21
CA VAL A 31 -13.49 5.47 1.55
C VAL A 31 -13.82 5.44 0.05
N ASN A 32 -14.59 6.40 -0.43
CA ASN A 32 -14.88 6.54 -1.86
C ASN A 32 -13.61 7.03 -2.58
N ILE A 33 -13.11 6.25 -3.53
CA ILE A 33 -11.99 6.64 -4.39
C ILE A 33 -12.55 7.09 -5.75
N PRO A 34 -12.36 8.36 -6.14
CA PRO A 34 -12.77 8.88 -7.45
C PRO A 34 -12.24 8.02 -8.61
N ALA A 35 -12.97 8.01 -9.73
CA ALA A 35 -12.61 7.17 -10.88
C ALA A 35 -11.32 7.64 -11.59
N GLN A 36 -11.02 8.93 -11.53
CA GLN A 36 -9.89 9.56 -12.20
C GLN A 36 -9.02 10.31 -11.18
N GLY A 37 -7.71 10.27 -11.39
CA GLY A 37 -6.71 11.03 -10.65
C GLY A 37 -6.29 12.30 -11.42
N PRO A 38 -5.21 12.97 -10.97
CA PRO A 38 -4.37 12.61 -9.82
C PRO A 38 -5.14 12.65 -8.49
N TRP A 39 -4.71 11.89 -7.48
CA TRP A 39 -5.43 11.74 -6.21
C TRP A 39 -4.70 12.36 -5.02
N THR A 40 -5.49 12.78 -4.03
CA THR A 40 -5.00 13.20 -2.72
C THR A 40 -5.78 12.48 -1.63
N VAL A 41 -5.08 11.81 -0.73
CA VAL A 41 -5.64 11.21 0.49
C VAL A 41 -5.61 12.26 1.58
N ARG A 42 -6.77 12.73 2.03
CA ARG A 42 -6.93 13.73 3.09
C ARG A 42 -7.25 13.06 4.41
N ILE A 43 -6.63 13.57 5.47
CA ILE A 43 -6.73 13.07 6.84
C ILE A 43 -7.25 14.20 7.72
N ALA A 44 -8.43 14.03 8.31
CA ALA A 44 -9.12 15.02 9.14
C ALA A 44 -8.71 14.97 10.63
N THR A 45 -7.46 14.57 10.90
CA THR A 45 -6.86 14.50 12.24
C THR A 45 -5.34 14.50 12.11
N ASP A 46 -4.60 14.50 13.22
CA ASP A 46 -3.14 14.41 13.22
C ASP A 46 -2.65 13.16 12.44
N PRO A 47 -1.97 13.33 11.29
CA PRO A 47 -1.47 12.22 10.47
C PRO A 47 -0.23 11.53 11.08
N SER A 48 0.21 11.91 12.27
CA SER A 48 1.43 11.39 12.90
C SER A 48 1.49 9.86 12.99
N SER A 49 0.35 9.21 13.24
CA SER A 49 0.25 7.75 13.32
C SER A 49 0.36 7.06 11.95
N ALA A 50 0.03 7.76 10.86
CA ALA A 50 0.10 7.27 9.49
C ALA A 50 1.37 7.74 8.75
N ARG A 51 2.37 8.31 9.44
CA ARG A 51 3.59 8.85 8.80
C ARG A 51 4.37 7.83 7.97
N ASN A 52 4.32 6.55 8.34
CA ASN A 52 5.00 5.49 7.59
C ASN A 52 4.40 5.30 6.19
N CYS A 53 3.13 5.67 5.97
CA CYS A 53 2.48 5.59 4.66
C CYS A 53 3.05 6.61 3.66
N ALA A 54 3.76 7.64 4.12
CA ALA A 54 4.47 8.57 3.25
C ALA A 54 5.67 7.95 2.53
N ALA A 55 6.09 6.73 2.93
CA ALA A 55 7.16 5.99 2.27
C ALA A 55 6.66 5.10 1.11
N ASP A 56 5.34 5.05 0.86
CA ASP A 56 4.81 4.37 -0.32
C ASP A 56 5.31 5.07 -1.60
N GLU A 57 5.73 4.29 -2.59
CA GLU A 57 6.30 4.80 -3.84
C GLU A 57 5.33 5.68 -4.63
N ALA A 58 4.02 5.50 -4.43
CA ALA A 58 3.00 6.33 -5.06
C ALA A 58 2.76 7.65 -4.35
N VAL A 59 3.30 7.86 -3.14
CA VAL A 59 3.17 9.13 -2.42
C VAL A 59 4.29 10.07 -2.84
N GLU A 60 3.91 11.15 -3.52
CA GLU A 60 4.85 12.18 -3.94
C GLU A 60 5.14 13.18 -2.82
N ALA A 61 4.12 13.52 -2.04
CA ALA A 61 4.26 14.50 -0.96
C ALA A 61 3.36 14.18 0.24
N ALA A 62 3.93 14.30 1.44
CA ALA A 62 3.20 14.34 2.70
C ALA A 62 3.09 15.79 3.19
N ILE A 63 1.87 16.29 3.32
CA ILE A 63 1.58 17.67 3.69
C ILE A 63 0.91 17.67 5.06
N GLN A 64 1.48 18.40 6.01
CA GLN A 64 0.92 18.62 7.34
C GLN A 64 1.07 20.09 7.72
N THR A 65 0.04 20.65 8.35
CA THR A 65 0.14 22.02 8.87
C THR A 65 0.96 22.01 10.17
N ALA A 66 2.20 22.48 10.11
CA ALA A 66 3.11 22.48 11.27
C ALA A 66 2.59 23.30 12.46
N SER A 67 1.86 24.39 12.20
CA SER A 67 1.27 25.25 13.23
C SER A 67 -0.04 24.71 13.83
N ALA A 68 -0.67 23.73 13.19
CA ALA A 68 -1.95 23.16 13.61
C ALA A 68 -2.04 21.68 13.18
N PRO A 69 -1.26 20.78 13.78
CA PRO A 69 -1.20 19.37 13.37
C PRO A 69 -2.55 18.65 13.53
N SER A 70 -3.38 19.08 14.49
CA SER A 70 -4.74 18.58 14.67
C SER A 70 -5.72 19.02 13.58
N ALA A 71 -5.36 20.01 12.75
CA ALA A 71 -6.18 20.44 11.62
C ALA A 71 -6.15 19.45 10.44
N GLY A 72 -5.24 18.47 10.49
CA GLY A 72 -5.15 17.42 9.48
C GLY A 72 -3.87 17.44 8.67
N GLY A 73 -3.86 16.55 7.69
CA GLY A 73 -2.83 16.48 6.67
C GLY A 73 -3.33 15.79 5.42
N SER A 74 -2.44 15.63 4.46
CA SER A 74 -2.75 14.90 3.23
C SER A 74 -1.52 14.25 2.64
N PHE A 75 -1.74 13.14 1.95
CA PHE A 75 -0.77 12.54 1.04
C PHE A 75 -1.20 12.84 -0.39
N ARG A 76 -0.38 13.60 -1.12
CA ARG A 76 -0.52 13.78 -2.57
C ARG A 76 0.14 12.58 -3.24
N LEU A 77 -0.60 11.93 -4.12
CA LEU A 77 -0.07 10.82 -4.89
C LEU A 77 0.54 11.33 -6.21
N ALA A 78 1.46 10.56 -6.76
CA ALA A 78 2.07 10.84 -8.06
C ALA A 78 1.01 10.97 -9.17
N ASP A 79 1.29 11.77 -10.19
CA ASP A 79 0.36 12.02 -11.31
C ASP A 79 0.02 10.75 -12.11
N ASP A 80 0.94 9.79 -12.15
CA ASP A 80 0.78 8.49 -12.82
C ASP A 80 0.37 7.36 -11.87
N ALA A 81 0.06 7.67 -10.60
CA ALA A 81 -0.45 6.70 -9.67
C ALA A 81 -1.68 6.00 -10.28
N THR A 82 -1.84 4.72 -9.96
CA THR A 82 -2.99 3.92 -10.37
C THR A 82 -4.01 3.85 -9.24
N ARG A 83 -5.23 3.41 -9.57
CA ARG A 83 -6.25 3.17 -8.53
C ARG A 83 -5.77 2.18 -7.46
N SER A 84 -5.01 1.16 -7.85
CA SER A 84 -4.46 0.17 -6.92
C SER A 84 -3.46 0.80 -5.94
N ASP A 85 -2.75 1.85 -6.36
CA ASP A 85 -1.82 2.57 -5.50
C ASP A 85 -2.57 3.41 -4.47
N VAL A 86 -3.64 4.07 -4.88
CA VAL A 86 -4.53 4.80 -3.95
C VAL A 86 -5.10 3.85 -2.89
N GLU A 87 -5.58 2.68 -3.31
CA GLU A 87 -6.13 1.66 -2.41
C GLU A 87 -5.08 1.21 -1.39
N ARG A 88 -3.85 0.95 -1.82
CA ARG A 88 -2.73 0.57 -0.93
C ARG A 88 -2.40 1.66 0.09
N VAL A 89 -2.33 2.93 -0.34
CA VAL A 89 -2.06 4.07 0.56
C VAL A 89 -3.22 4.27 1.54
N VAL A 90 -4.47 4.19 1.07
CA VAL A 90 -5.67 4.29 1.93
C VAL A 90 -5.68 3.17 2.96
N ASP A 91 -5.41 1.93 2.55
CA ASP A 91 -5.35 0.79 3.46
C ASP A 91 -4.29 1.04 4.55
N CYS A 92 -3.07 1.44 4.17
CA CYS A 92 -2.00 1.82 5.12
C CYS A 92 -2.46 2.90 6.11
N VAL A 93 -3.11 3.97 5.62
CA VAL A 93 -3.60 5.06 6.49
C VAL A 93 -4.67 4.53 7.46
N THR A 94 -5.58 3.69 6.96
CA THR A 94 -6.70 3.18 7.74
C THR A 94 -6.33 2.08 8.75
N GLU A 95 -5.12 1.51 8.67
CA GLU A 95 -4.56 0.69 9.74
C GLU A 95 -4.34 1.49 11.03
N SER A 96 -4.08 2.80 10.91
CA SER A 96 -3.70 3.67 12.02
C SER A 96 -4.71 4.78 12.32
N ILE A 97 -5.62 5.09 11.39
CA ILE A 97 -6.59 6.18 11.48
C ILE A 97 -7.98 5.65 11.09
N ALA A 98 -9.01 6.01 11.85
CA ALA A 98 -10.38 5.60 11.51
C ALA A 98 -10.77 6.06 10.10
N SER A 99 -11.35 5.17 9.29
CA SER A 99 -11.72 5.47 7.89
C SER A 99 -12.70 6.62 7.74
N SER A 100 -13.49 6.94 8.77
CA SER A 100 -14.37 8.12 8.82
C SER A 100 -13.62 9.46 8.83
N LEU A 101 -12.32 9.45 9.11
CA LEU A 101 -11.44 10.63 9.08
C LEU A 101 -10.57 10.67 7.81
N VAL A 102 -10.74 9.71 6.91
CA VAL A 102 -9.96 9.58 5.67
C VAL A 102 -10.89 9.82 4.48
N SER A 103 -10.45 10.64 3.53
CA SER A 103 -11.17 10.86 2.27
C SER A 103 -10.20 10.93 1.11
N VAL A 104 -10.61 10.45 -0.06
CA VAL A 104 -9.84 10.61 -1.30
C VAL A 104 -10.55 11.62 -2.18
N VAL A 105 -9.79 12.60 -2.66
CA VAL A 105 -10.25 13.58 -3.64
C VAL A 105 -9.39 13.50 -4.88
N ALA A 106 -9.97 13.77 -6.04
CA ALA A 106 -9.18 14.09 -7.22
C ALA A 106 -8.55 15.47 -6.98
N ALA A 107 -7.27 15.64 -7.30
CA ALA A 107 -6.69 16.97 -7.35
C ALA A 107 -7.38 17.73 -8.49
N ILE A 108 -7.83 18.95 -8.19
CA ILE A 108 -8.32 19.87 -9.20
C ILE A 108 -7.15 20.81 -9.45
N ASP A 109 -6.54 20.71 -10.63
CA ASP A 109 -5.61 21.72 -11.14
C ASP A 109 -6.28 23.10 -11.27
#